data_AF-A0A0N0B389-F1
#
_entry.id   AF-A0A0N0B389-F1
#
_cell.length_a   1.000
_cell.length_b   1.000
_cell.length_c   1.000
_cell.angle_alpha   90.00
_cell.angle_beta   90.00
_cell.angle_gamma   90.00
#
_symmetry.space_group_name_H-M   'P 1'
#
loop_
_entity.id
_entity.type
_entity.pdbx_description
1 polymer ?
#
loop_
_entity_poly.entity_id
_entity_poly.type
_entity_poly.pdbx_seq_one_letter_code
_entity_poly.pdbx_strand_id
1 'polypeptide(L)'
;GKRASSGVVDVFALGSVLAYAASGRPPFGDESGHAVLYRIVHEEPDLGPLRDLDPELADVVASCLDKDHEGRPTAAELLDAAERHGP
;
A
#
# COMPACT_ATOMS: atom_id res chain seq x y z
N GLY A 1 -16.68 -10.95 18.74
CA GLY A 1 -16.75 -10.41 17.37
C GLY A 1 -15.34 -10.24 16.86
N LYS A 2 -14.96 -10.92 15.77
CA LYS A 2 -13.58 -10.93 15.26
C LYS A 2 -13.28 -9.63 14.51
N ARG A 3 -12.45 -8.80 15.17
CA ARG A 3 -11.49 -7.82 14.60
C ARG A 3 -11.86 -7.15 13.27
N ALA A 4 -12.62 -6.07 13.35
CA ALA A 4 -12.70 -5.07 12.28
C ALA A 4 -11.32 -4.43 11.95
N SER A 5 -10.37 -4.45 12.89
CA SER A 5 -9.03 -3.84 12.69
C SER A 5 -8.02 -4.71 11.94
N SER A 6 -8.24 -6.03 11.78
CA SER A 6 -7.24 -6.90 11.15
C SER A 6 -7.15 -6.63 9.65
N GLY A 7 -8.29 -6.65 8.95
CA GLY A 7 -8.32 -6.52 7.50
C GLY A 7 -7.72 -5.21 7.00
N VAL A 8 -7.94 -4.11 7.73
CA VAL A 8 -7.46 -2.78 7.33
C VAL A 8 -5.94 -2.61 7.54
N VAL A 9 -5.38 -3.30 8.53
CA VAL A 9 -3.92 -3.37 8.73
C VAL A 9 -3.28 -4.29 7.69
N ASP A 10 -3.94 -5.41 7.37
CA ASP A 10 -3.49 -6.34 6.34
C ASP A 10 -3.43 -5.67 4.94
N VAL A 11 -4.38 -4.77 4.62
CA VAL A 11 -4.38 -3.97 3.37
C VAL A 11 -3.19 -3.02 3.29
N PHE A 12 -2.84 -2.34 4.38
CA PHE A 12 -1.65 -1.47 4.40
C PHE A 12 -0.36 -2.26 4.20
N ALA A 13 -0.25 -3.42 4.87
CA ALA A 13 0.89 -4.30 4.73
C ALA A 13 0.99 -4.84 3.29
N LEU A 14 -0.13 -5.22 2.69
CA LEU A 14 -0.20 -5.66 1.29
C LEU A 14 0.27 -4.56 0.33
N GLY A 15 -0.25 -3.33 0.46
CA GLY A 15 0.19 -2.20 -0.36
C GLY A 15 1.71 -1.96 -0.27
N SER A 16 2.27 -2.06 0.94
CA SER A 16 3.71 -1.92 1.16
C SER A 16 4.53 -3.02 0.47
N VAL A 17 4.03 -4.27 0.52
CA VAL A 17 4.67 -5.41 -0.15
C VAL A 17 4.60 -5.26 -1.66
N LEU A 18 3.46 -4.84 -2.22
CA LEU A 18 3.28 -4.64 -3.66
C LEU A 18 4.20 -3.53 -4.19
N ALA A 19 4.29 -2.40 -3.49
CA ALA A 19 5.22 -1.30 -3.83
C ALA A 19 6.66 -1.81 -3.95
N TYR A 20 7.12 -2.55 -2.93
CA TYR A 20 8.46 -3.13 -2.92
C TYR A 20 8.65 -4.20 -3.99
N ALA A 21 7.70 -5.10 -4.17
CA ALA A 21 7.79 -6.18 -5.14
C ALA A 21 7.89 -5.67 -6.59
N ALA A 22 7.15 -4.60 -6.92
CA ALA A 22 7.12 -4.03 -8.25
C ALA A 22 8.31 -3.10 -8.55
N SER A 23 8.76 -2.31 -7.56
CA SER A 23 9.79 -1.27 -7.77
C SER A 23 11.17 -1.61 -7.22
N GLY A 24 11.29 -2.65 -6.37
CA GLY A 24 12.50 -2.98 -5.63
C GLY A 24 12.86 -1.97 -4.52
N ARG A 25 11.99 -0.99 -4.24
CA ARG A 25 12.22 0.06 -3.24
C ARG A 25 11.08 0.10 -2.21
N PRO A 26 11.36 0.17 -0.91
CA PRO A 26 10.30 0.30 0.08
C PRO A 26 9.65 1.69 -0.02
N PRO A 27 8.31 1.80 0.09
CA PRO A 27 7.60 3.07 -0.11
C PRO A 27 7.90 4.11 0.99
N PHE A 28 8.41 3.70 2.16
CA PHE A 28 8.76 4.60 3.27
C PHE A 28 10.27 4.66 3.53
N GLY A 29 11.08 4.33 2.52
CA GLY A 29 12.55 4.32 2.61
C GLY A 29 13.13 3.04 3.20
N ASP A 30 14.46 2.95 3.19
CA ASP A 30 15.27 1.77 3.55
C ASP A 30 15.77 1.79 5.01
N GLU A 31 15.45 2.84 5.74
CA GLU A 31 15.76 2.99 7.17
C GLU A 31 14.98 1.95 8.01
N SER A 32 15.51 1.60 9.18
CA SER A 32 14.90 0.61 10.07
C SER A 32 14.56 1.18 11.45
N GLY A 33 13.73 0.48 12.21
CA GLY A 33 13.38 0.85 13.57
C GLY A 33 12.45 2.07 13.64
N HIS A 34 12.75 3.02 14.51
CA HIS A 34 11.85 4.14 14.78
C HIS A 34 11.68 5.10 13.59
N ALA A 35 12.69 5.24 12.73
CA ALA A 35 12.63 6.18 11.62
C ALA A 35 11.59 5.77 10.57
N VAL A 36 11.56 4.49 10.16
CA VAL A 36 10.53 4.00 9.22
C VAL A 36 9.13 4.03 9.84
N LEU A 37 9.00 3.74 11.13
CA LEU A 37 7.71 3.86 11.82
C LEU A 37 7.19 5.30 11.83
N TYR A 38 8.09 6.27 12.03
CA TYR A 38 7.74 7.68 11.94
C TYR A 38 7.24 8.05 10.55
N ARG A 39 7.95 7.65 9.48
CA ARG A 39 7.53 7.91 8.09
C ARG A 39 6.21 7.25 7.74
N ILE A 40 6.00 6.00 8.17
CA ILE A 40 4.72 5.30 8.00
C ILE A 40 3.55 6.12 8.58
N VAL A 41 3.75 6.81 9.71
CA VAL A 41 2.69 7.60 10.35
C VAL A 41 2.57 9.00 9.76
N HIS A 42 3.68 9.62 9.36
CA HIS A 42 3.73 11.08 9.12
C HIS A 42 4.10 11.51 7.71
N GLU A 43 4.65 10.62 6.88
CA GLU A 43 5.11 10.93 5.52
C GLU A 43 4.32 10.15 4.47
N GLU A 44 4.24 10.69 3.26
CA GLU A 44 3.63 10.01 2.12
C GLU A 44 4.56 8.95 1.54
N PRO A 45 4.02 7.83 1.01
CA PRO A 45 4.82 6.82 0.36
C PRO A 45 5.44 7.35 -0.94
N ASP A 46 6.72 7.06 -1.18
CA ASP A 46 7.32 7.26 -2.49
C ASP A 46 6.88 6.15 -3.45
N LEU A 47 5.95 6.49 -4.33
CA LEU A 47 5.43 5.64 -5.39
C LEU A 47 5.89 6.07 -6.78
N GLY A 48 6.81 7.03 -6.90
CA GLY A 48 7.34 7.51 -8.18
C GLY A 48 7.87 6.36 -9.06
N PRO A 49 8.77 5.50 -8.54
CA PRO A 49 9.29 4.36 -9.28
C PRO A 49 8.22 3.37 -9.75
N LEU A 50 7.16 3.16 -8.95
CA LEU A 50 6.05 2.30 -9.34
C LEU A 50 5.18 2.97 -10.40
N ARG A 51 4.90 4.27 -10.25
CA ARG A 51 4.10 5.05 -11.18
C ARG A 51 4.74 5.13 -12.57
N ASP A 52 6.07 5.15 -12.64
CA ASP A 52 6.80 5.10 -13.91
C ASP A 52 6.65 3.75 -14.64
N LEU A 53 6.43 2.66 -13.90
CA LEU A 53 6.26 1.31 -14.45
C LEU A 53 4.80 1.01 -14.78
N ASP A 54 3.91 1.35 -13.85
CA ASP A 54 2.49 1.05 -13.90
C ASP A 54 1.68 2.07 -13.08
N PRO A 55 1.12 3.11 -13.73
CA PRO A 55 0.32 4.12 -13.07
C PRO A 55 -0.94 3.59 -12.39
N GLU A 56 -1.60 2.58 -12.97
CA GLU A 56 -2.84 2.03 -12.43
C GLU A 56 -2.55 1.24 -11.14
N LEU A 57 -1.50 0.41 -11.16
CA LEU A 57 -1.05 -0.29 -9.97
C LEU A 57 -0.57 0.69 -8.90
N ALA A 58 0.10 1.78 -9.28
CA ALA A 58 0.51 2.82 -8.35
C ALA A 58 -0.67 3.47 -7.62
N ASP A 59 -1.81 3.68 -8.30
CA ASP A 59 -3.01 4.24 -7.68
C ASP A 59 -3.69 3.26 -6.73
N VAL A 60 -3.73 1.97 -7.09
CA VAL A 60 -4.21 0.90 -6.18
C VAL A 60 -3.34 0.82 -4.93
N VAL A 61 -2.01 0.83 -5.09
CA VAL A 61 -1.06 0.82 -3.98
C VAL A 61 -1.18 2.07 -3.11
N ALA A 62 -1.39 3.25 -3.71
CA ALA A 62 -1.62 4.48 -2.96
C ALA A 62 -2.85 4.36 -2.05
N SER A 63 -3.97 3.84 -2.57
CA SER A 63 -5.18 3.64 -1.76
C SER A 63 -4.99 2.64 -0.61
N CYS A 64 -4.16 1.61 -0.79
CA CYS A 64 -3.82 0.68 0.28
C CYS A 64 -3.03 1.35 1.41
N LEU A 65 -2.23 2.36 1.06
CA LEU A 65 -1.30 3.04 1.96
C LEU A 65 -1.89 4.31 2.61
N ASP A 66 -3.19 4.54 2.48
CA ASP A 66 -3.88 5.67 3.10
C ASP A 66 -3.63 5.68 4.62
N LYS A 67 -3.34 6.87 5.15
CA LYS A 67 -3.14 7.09 6.59
C LYS A 67 -4.44 6.92 7.34
N ASP A 68 -5.55 7.32 6.74
CA ASP A 68 -6.88 7.02 7.23
C ASP A 68 -7.22 5.56 6.92
N HIS A 69 -7.51 4.82 7.97
CA HIS A 69 -7.88 3.42 7.86
C HIS A 69 -9.23 3.21 7.15
N GLU A 70 -10.14 4.19 7.18
CA GLU A 70 -11.43 4.16 6.49
C GLU A 70 -11.29 4.50 4.99
N GLY A 71 -10.19 5.15 4.60
CA GLY A 71 -9.87 5.44 3.20
C GLY A 71 -9.32 4.24 2.42
N ARG A 72 -8.96 3.15 3.11
CA ARG A 72 -8.36 1.97 2.48
C ARG A 72 -9.42 1.07 1.85
N PRO A 73 -9.14 0.47 0.68
CA PRO A 73 -10.04 -0.49 0.07
C PRO A 73 -10.15 -1.76 0.92
N THR A 74 -11.29 -2.42 0.80
CA THR A 74 -11.49 -3.77 1.30
C THR A 74 -10.76 -4.79 0.44
N ALA A 75 -10.51 -5.99 0.99
CA ALA A 75 -9.94 -7.09 0.23
C ALA A 75 -10.80 -7.49 -1.00
N ALA A 76 -12.12 -7.30 -0.94
CA ALA A 76 -13.01 -7.56 -2.06
C ALA A 76 -12.81 -6.53 -3.18
N GLU A 77 -12.72 -5.23 -2.85
CA GLU A 77 -12.45 -4.18 -3.84
C GLU A 77 -11.07 -4.34 -4.50
N LEU A 78 -10.07 -4.82 -3.74
CA LEU A 78 -8.75 -5.15 -4.28
C LEU A 78 -8.78 -6.35 -5.23
N LEU A 79 -9.61 -7.36 -4.94
CA LEU A 79 -9.81 -8.47 -5.87
C LEU A 79 -10.44 -7.98 -7.17
N ASP A 80 -11.49 -7.17 -7.08
CA ASP A 80 -12.13 -6.59 -8.27
C ASP A 80 -11.15 -5.72 -9.07
N ALA A 81 -10.28 -4.97 -8.39
CA ALA A 81 -9.22 -4.18 -9.04
C ALA A 81 -8.20 -5.07 -9.75
N ALA A 82 -7.75 -6.15 -9.11
CA ALA A 82 -6.81 -7.10 -9.69
C ALA A 82 -7.40 -7.83 -10.91
N GLU A 83 -8.70 -8.16 -10.89
CA GLU A 83 -9.39 -8.76 -12.04
C GLU A 83 -9.47 -7.81 -13.24
N ARG A 84 -9.70 -6.51 -12.98
CA ARG A 84 -9.71 -5.48 -14.04
C ARG A 84 -8.31 -5.22 -14.61
N HIS A 85 -7.30 -5.31 -13.76
CA HIS A 85 -5.89 -5.13 -14.10
C HIS A 85 -5.23 -6.44 -14.61
N GLY A 86 -6.01 -7.49 -14.85
CA GLY A 86 -5.55 -8.77 -15.37
C GLY A 86 -4.75 -8.66 -16.68
N PRO A 87 -4.07 -9.75 -17.08
CA PRO A 87 -3.01 -9.73 -18.09
C PRO A 87 -3.42 -9.18 -19.47
#